data_AF-A0A9W9YHY4-F1
#
_entry.id   AF-A0A9W9YHY4-F1
#
_cell.length_a   1.000
_cell.length_b   1.000
_cell.length_c   1.000
_cell.angle_alpha   90.00
_cell.angle_beta   90.00
_cell.angle_gamma   90.00
#
_symmetry.space_group_name_H-M   'P 1'
#
loop_
_entity.id
_entity.type
_entity.pdbx_description
1 polymer ?
#
loop_
_entity_poly.entity_id
_entity_poly.type
_entity_poly.pdbx_seq_one_letter_code
_entity_poly.pdbx_strand_id
1 'polypeptide(L)'
;MEKFLMFVLLFGVVAVMGQDGDSCADQTTRYDCGWLGIDEETCLARDCCWDSNVSGGTPYCYFNFDTYYDGLCPVAPSERVDCGYVGITKEQCLSKSCCWDESVPDAKWCFNQPVFMLPESKCFISGRGGAEELLPQIFNWDLQIPV
;
A
#
# COMPACT_ATOMS: atom_id res chain seq x y z
N MET A 1 14.42 44.40 0.74
CA MET A 1 15.28 45.38 0.03
C MET A 1 16.69 44.83 0.11
N GLU A 2 17.48 44.53 -0.91
CA GLU A 2 17.49 44.63 -2.37
C GLU A 2 18.54 43.57 -2.75
N LYS A 3 18.23 42.56 -3.56
CA LYS A 3 18.43 42.56 -5.01
C LYS A 3 17.57 41.43 -5.60
N PHE A 4 16.26 41.60 -5.48
CA PHE A 4 15.26 40.81 -6.21
C PHE A 4 14.95 41.60 -7.48
N LEU A 5 15.77 41.50 -8.53
CA LEU A 5 15.42 42.02 -9.86
C LEU A 5 16.37 41.46 -10.94
N MET A 6 15.77 40.81 -11.94
CA MET A 6 16.23 40.74 -13.34
C MET A 6 17.14 39.59 -13.84
N PHE A 7 17.07 38.38 -13.26
CA PHE A 7 17.52 37.17 -13.99
C PHE A 7 16.40 36.17 -14.26
N VAL A 8 15.20 36.69 -14.52
CA VAL A 8 14.01 35.90 -14.91
C VAL A 8 13.70 36.03 -16.42
N LEU A 9 14.57 36.60 -17.26
CA LEU A 9 14.16 36.96 -18.64
C LEU A 9 14.98 36.48 -19.85
N LEU A 10 16.02 35.63 -19.78
CA LEU A 10 16.72 35.27 -21.04
C LEU A 10 17.15 33.83 -21.33
N PHE A 11 17.04 32.84 -20.44
CA PHE A 11 17.23 31.45 -20.85
C PHE A 11 16.20 30.56 -20.16
N GLY A 12 15.39 29.88 -20.98
CA GLY A 12 14.25 29.08 -20.57
C GLY A 12 14.64 28.09 -19.48
N VAL A 13 14.15 28.34 -18.27
CA VAL A 13 14.17 27.37 -17.20
C VAL A 13 13.14 26.32 -17.58
N VAL A 14 13.60 25.22 -18.19
CA VAL A 14 12.84 23.98 -18.14
C VAL A 14 12.90 23.55 -16.69
N ALA A 15 11.86 23.86 -15.93
CA ALA A 15 11.62 23.18 -14.67
C ALA A 15 11.33 21.71 -15.02
N VAL A 16 12.35 20.87 -14.99
CA VAL A 16 12.14 19.42 -14.89
C VAL A 16 11.62 19.20 -13.47
N MET A 17 10.30 19.15 -13.34
CA MET A 17 9.66 18.69 -12.11
C MET A 17 9.91 17.18 -12.04
N GLY A 18 10.50 16.71 -10.93
CA GLY A 18 10.53 15.31 -10.48
C GLY A 18 10.94 14.23 -11.48
N GLN A 19 12.09 13.60 -11.27
CA GLN A 19 12.16 12.17 -11.60
C GLN A 19 11.37 11.44 -10.52
N ASP A 20 10.10 11.14 -10.79
CA ASP A 20 9.34 10.17 -10.01
C ASP A 20 10.09 8.84 -10.16
N GLY A 21 10.87 8.49 -9.14
CA GLY A 21 11.47 7.17 -9.03
C GLY A 21 10.34 6.16 -8.92
N ASP A 22 10.31 5.21 -9.85
CA ASP A 22 9.26 4.20 -10.01
C ASP A 22 8.87 3.57 -8.66
N SER A 23 7.71 3.97 -8.12
CA SER A 23 7.22 3.53 -6.80
C SER A 23 6.49 2.19 -6.85
N CYS A 24 6.46 1.57 -8.03
CA CYS A 24 5.87 0.28 -8.29
C CYS A 24 6.86 -0.87 -8.03
N ALA A 25 6.36 -1.96 -7.41
CA ALA A 25 7.16 -3.16 -7.22
C ALA A 25 7.59 -3.81 -8.56
N ASP A 26 8.85 -4.25 -8.62
CA ASP A 26 9.36 -5.05 -9.73
C ASP A 26 8.61 -6.39 -9.85
N GLN A 27 8.61 -6.98 -11.05
CA GLN A 27 7.82 -8.16 -11.41
C GLN A 27 8.01 -9.36 -10.48
N THR A 28 9.16 -9.46 -9.80
CA THR A 28 9.50 -10.58 -8.92
C THR A 28 9.00 -10.45 -7.49
N THR A 29 8.55 -9.27 -7.07
CA THR A 29 8.16 -8.98 -5.67
C THR A 29 6.75 -8.38 -5.56
N ARG A 30 5.92 -8.60 -6.60
CA ARG A 30 4.55 -8.11 -6.63
C ARG A 30 3.67 -8.85 -5.63
N TYR A 31 2.91 -8.06 -4.90
CA TYR A 31 1.84 -8.52 -4.03
C TYR A 31 0.53 -7.90 -4.50
N ASP A 32 -0.56 -8.65 -4.39
CA ASP A 32 -1.88 -8.20 -4.83
C ASP A 32 -2.33 -6.93 -4.09
N CYS A 33 -2.66 -5.91 -4.87
CA CYS A 33 -3.29 -4.66 -4.40
C CYS A 33 -4.76 -4.63 -4.84
N GLY A 34 -5.40 -5.78 -5.00
CA GLY A 34 -6.76 -5.89 -5.51
C GLY A 34 -7.27 -7.33 -5.46
N TRP A 35 -8.21 -7.68 -6.33
CA TRP A 35 -8.74 -9.03 -6.42
C TRP A 35 -8.58 -9.57 -7.83
N LEU A 36 -8.77 -10.88 -8.00
CA LEU A 36 -8.72 -11.50 -9.31
C LEU A 36 -9.80 -10.90 -10.23
N GLY A 37 -9.37 -10.37 -11.37
CA GLY A 37 -10.27 -9.75 -12.35
C GLY A 37 -10.66 -8.30 -12.06
N ILE A 38 -9.99 -7.63 -11.10
CA ILE A 38 -10.04 -6.16 -11.00
C ILE A 38 -9.60 -5.53 -12.33
N ASP A 39 -10.27 -4.46 -12.75
CA ASP A 39 -9.91 -3.70 -13.95
C ASP A 39 -8.83 -2.64 -13.66
N GLU A 40 -8.23 -2.13 -14.75
CA GLU A 40 -7.14 -1.14 -14.69
C GLU A 40 -7.57 0.14 -13.97
N GLU A 41 -8.75 0.66 -14.27
CA GLU A 41 -9.25 1.91 -13.72
C GLU A 41 -9.43 1.79 -12.19
N THR A 42 -10.08 0.73 -11.74
CA THR A 42 -10.29 0.45 -10.31
C THR A 42 -8.97 0.18 -9.60
N CYS A 43 -8.02 -0.49 -10.24
CA CYS A 43 -6.68 -0.71 -9.67
C CYS A 43 -5.95 0.63 -9.43
N LEU A 44 -5.91 1.50 -10.43
CA LEU A 44 -5.24 2.79 -10.33
C LEU A 44 -5.96 3.72 -9.34
N ALA A 45 -7.28 3.66 -9.25
CA ALA A 45 -8.08 4.42 -8.27
C ALA A 45 -7.80 4.00 -6.81
N ARG A 46 -7.19 2.84 -6.60
CA ARG A 46 -6.71 2.37 -5.29
C ARG A 46 -5.27 2.79 -5.01
N ASP A 47 -4.71 3.69 -5.83
CA ASP A 47 -3.30 4.10 -5.82
C ASP A 47 -2.34 2.90 -5.87
N CYS A 48 -2.73 1.87 -6.63
CA CYS A 48 -1.92 0.70 -6.92
C CYS A 48 -1.24 0.84 -8.29
N CYS A 49 -0.36 -0.11 -8.59
CA CYS A 49 0.29 -0.24 -9.89
C CYS A 49 -0.42 -1.27 -10.77
N TRP A 50 -0.37 -1.05 -12.08
CA TRP A 50 -0.99 -1.91 -13.08
C TRP A 50 0.01 -2.38 -14.14
N ASP A 51 -0.03 -3.66 -14.49
CA ASP A 51 0.74 -4.23 -15.60
C ASP A 51 -0.08 -5.29 -16.32
N SER A 52 -0.45 -5.00 -17.57
CA SER A 52 -1.20 -5.89 -18.45
C SER A 52 -0.36 -6.98 -19.11
N ASN A 53 0.98 -6.91 -19.00
CA ASN A 53 1.92 -7.81 -19.65
C ASN A 53 2.54 -8.85 -18.69
N VAL A 54 1.72 -9.39 -17.79
CA VAL A 54 2.15 -10.43 -16.84
C VAL A 54 1.71 -11.82 -17.25
N SER A 55 2.42 -12.84 -16.77
CA SER A 55 2.10 -14.25 -17.00
C SER A 55 2.28 -15.06 -15.72
N GLY A 56 1.77 -16.29 -15.70
CA GLY A 56 2.12 -17.24 -14.63
C GLY A 56 1.56 -16.92 -13.24
N GLY A 57 0.40 -16.26 -13.15
CA GLY A 57 -0.24 -15.95 -11.86
C GLY A 57 0.35 -14.75 -11.13
N THR A 58 1.27 -14.00 -11.74
CA THR A 58 1.73 -12.71 -11.25
C THR A 58 0.55 -11.73 -11.20
N PRO A 59 0.39 -10.95 -10.10
CA PRO A 59 -0.65 -9.94 -10.00
C PRO A 59 -0.55 -8.87 -11.09
N TYR A 60 -1.67 -8.61 -11.76
CA TYR A 60 -1.84 -7.49 -12.70
C TYR A 60 -1.96 -6.16 -11.95
N CYS A 61 -2.69 -6.18 -10.83
CA CYS A 61 -2.85 -5.07 -9.90
C CYS A 61 -2.02 -5.32 -8.63
N TYR A 62 -1.00 -4.51 -8.39
CA TYR A 62 -0.01 -4.79 -7.36
C TYR A 62 0.37 -3.53 -6.57
N PHE A 63 0.96 -3.72 -5.39
CA PHE A 63 1.22 -2.58 -4.49
C PHE A 63 2.17 -1.55 -5.10
N ASN A 64 1.83 -0.29 -4.85
CA ASN A 64 2.74 0.84 -4.89
C ASN A 64 3.34 1.03 -3.48
N PHE A 65 4.66 1.17 -3.38
CA PHE A 65 5.34 1.29 -2.08
C PHE A 65 5.05 2.62 -1.37
N ASP A 66 4.66 3.66 -2.09
CA ASP A 66 4.30 4.95 -1.49
C ASP A 66 2.93 4.91 -0.79
N THR A 67 2.04 4.02 -1.23
CA THR A 67 0.64 3.92 -0.73
C THR A 67 0.44 2.75 0.24
N TYR A 68 1.53 2.06 0.58
CA TYR A 68 1.57 0.84 1.39
C TYR A 68 0.90 0.94 2.76
N TYR A 69 0.75 2.14 3.34
CA TYR A 69 0.25 2.31 4.71
C TYR A 69 -1.27 2.57 4.83
N ASP A 70 -2.00 2.63 3.72
CA ASP A 70 -3.40 3.07 3.69
C ASP A 70 -4.44 1.98 4.03
N GLY A 71 -4.00 0.79 4.42
CA GLY A 71 -4.89 -0.32 4.78
C GLY A 71 -5.65 -0.90 3.58
N LEU A 72 -5.04 -0.81 2.40
CA LEU A 72 -5.51 -1.46 1.18
C LEU A 72 -5.41 -2.98 1.34
N CYS A 73 -6.51 -3.66 1.04
CA CYS A 73 -6.63 -5.11 1.18
C CYS A 73 -7.08 -5.75 -0.13
N PRO A 74 -6.54 -6.93 -0.51
CA PRO A 74 -6.89 -7.63 -1.73
C PRO A 74 -8.16 -8.49 -1.55
N VAL A 75 -9.30 -7.84 -1.23
CA VAL A 75 -10.59 -8.51 -1.02
C VAL A 75 -11.60 -8.02 -2.05
N ALA A 76 -12.18 -8.96 -2.80
CA ALA A 76 -13.19 -8.65 -3.81
C ALA A 76 -14.41 -7.98 -3.16
N PRO A 77 -15.03 -6.97 -3.80
CA PRO A 77 -16.19 -6.25 -3.26
C PRO A 77 -17.33 -7.16 -2.77
N SER A 78 -17.59 -8.25 -3.49
CA SER A 78 -18.60 -9.26 -3.17
C SER A 78 -18.27 -10.11 -1.94
N GLU A 79 -16.99 -10.23 -1.60
CA GLU A 79 -16.50 -11.05 -0.48
C GLU A 79 -16.26 -10.22 0.79
N ARG A 80 -16.39 -8.89 0.70
CA ARG A 80 -16.20 -8.00 1.85
C ARG A 80 -17.23 -8.29 2.94
N VAL A 81 -16.73 -8.46 4.15
CA VAL A 81 -17.53 -8.55 5.37
C VAL A 81 -17.41 -7.23 6.12
N ASP A 82 -18.54 -6.65 6.52
CA ASP A 82 -18.56 -5.34 7.18
C ASP A 82 -17.72 -5.31 8.46
N CYS A 83 -16.98 -4.22 8.67
CA CYS A 83 -16.13 -3.97 9.85
C CYS A 83 -16.41 -2.59 10.48
N GLY A 84 -17.57 -2.01 10.19
CA GLY A 84 -17.90 -0.64 10.57
C GLY A 84 -19.40 -0.42 10.69
N TYR A 85 -19.83 0.73 10.18
CA TYR A 85 -21.23 1.13 10.09
C TYR A 85 -21.39 2.10 8.92
N VAL A 86 -22.63 2.28 8.47
CA VAL A 86 -22.92 3.21 7.35
C VAL A 86 -22.45 4.62 7.71
N GLY A 87 -21.63 5.22 6.83
CA GLY A 87 -21.09 6.57 7.02
C GLY A 87 -19.86 6.66 7.93
N ILE A 88 -19.26 5.53 8.33
CA ILE A 88 -17.95 5.51 9.01
C ILE A 88 -16.88 6.17 8.12
N THR A 89 -15.96 6.94 8.69
CA THR A 89 -14.85 7.55 7.92
C THR A 89 -13.70 6.57 7.71
N LYS A 90 -12.82 6.87 6.73
CA LYS A 90 -11.56 6.13 6.49
C LYS A 90 -10.76 5.98 7.79
N GLU A 91 -10.50 7.08 8.49
CA GLU A 91 -9.69 7.09 9.71
C GLU A 91 -10.33 6.26 10.83
N GLN A 92 -11.65 6.33 10.99
CA GLN A 92 -12.37 5.54 11.97
C GLN A 92 -12.29 4.05 11.64
N CYS A 93 -12.45 3.68 10.36
CA CYS A 93 -12.31 2.31 9.91
C CYS A 93 -10.90 1.76 10.16
N LEU A 94 -9.88 2.49 9.73
CA LEU A 94 -8.47 2.12 9.91
C LEU A 94 -8.09 2.05 11.41
N SER A 95 -8.68 2.90 12.26
CA SER A 95 -8.47 2.86 13.72
C SER A 95 -9.01 1.58 14.37
N LYS A 96 -9.97 0.91 13.73
CA LYS A 96 -10.49 -0.40 14.14
C LYS A 96 -9.67 -1.57 13.58
N SER A 97 -8.53 -1.28 12.94
CA SER A 97 -7.69 -2.26 12.25
C SER A 97 -8.43 -3.02 11.13
N CYS A 98 -9.41 -2.36 10.51
CA CYS A 98 -10.12 -2.83 9.33
C CYS A 98 -9.46 -2.31 8.05
N CYS A 99 -9.91 -2.82 6.91
CA CYS A 99 -9.54 -2.32 5.58
C CYS A 99 -10.47 -1.21 5.11
N TRP A 100 -9.93 -0.25 4.35
CA TRP A 100 -10.72 0.78 3.68
C TRP A 100 -10.54 0.69 2.16
N ASP A 101 -11.65 0.73 1.41
CA ASP A 101 -11.63 0.90 -0.04
C ASP A 101 -12.95 1.47 -0.58
N GLU A 102 -12.90 2.71 -1.04
CA GLU A 102 -14.01 3.45 -1.66
C GLU A 102 -14.01 3.44 -3.20
N SER A 103 -13.02 2.76 -3.83
CA SER A 103 -12.89 2.71 -5.29
C SER A 103 -14.05 2.00 -5.99
N VAL A 104 -14.82 1.19 -5.27
CA VAL A 104 -15.98 0.46 -5.80
C VAL A 104 -17.27 1.05 -5.20
N PRO A 105 -18.12 1.69 -6.03
CA PRO A 105 -19.44 2.16 -5.62
C PRO A 105 -20.32 1.02 -5.10
N ASP A 106 -21.23 1.33 -4.18
CA ASP A 106 -22.20 0.40 -3.58
C ASP A 106 -21.60 -0.83 -2.85
N ALA A 107 -20.26 -0.89 -2.72
CA ALA A 107 -19.57 -1.90 -1.94
C ALA A 107 -19.45 -1.51 -0.46
N LYS A 108 -19.00 -2.47 0.36
CA LYS A 108 -18.60 -2.17 1.74
C LYS A 108 -17.23 -1.51 1.71
N TRP A 109 -17.17 -0.23 2.06
CA TRP A 109 -15.91 0.51 2.07
C TRP A 109 -15.06 0.20 3.30
N CYS A 110 -15.69 0.00 4.46
CA CYS A 110 -15.02 -0.50 5.66
C CYS A 110 -15.30 -1.99 5.85
N PHE A 111 -14.27 -2.83 5.74
CA PHE A 111 -14.43 -4.28 5.76
C PHE A 111 -13.32 -4.98 6.53
N ASN A 112 -13.60 -6.21 6.95
CA ASN A 112 -12.67 -7.01 7.74
C ASN A 112 -11.41 -7.32 6.92
N GLN A 113 -10.27 -7.37 7.60
CA GLN A 113 -9.06 -7.93 7.01
C GLN A 113 -9.32 -9.40 6.61
N PRO A 114 -8.74 -9.88 5.50
CA PRO A 114 -8.86 -11.27 5.12
C PRO A 114 -8.26 -12.17 6.21
N VAL A 115 -9.05 -13.15 6.67
CA VAL A 115 -8.68 -14.07 7.75
C VAL A 115 -7.76 -15.20 7.31
N PHE A 116 -7.03 -15.05 6.19
CA PHE A 116 -6.19 -16.14 5.69
C PHE A 116 -5.18 -16.55 6.76
N MET A 117 -5.32 -17.80 7.21
CA MET A 117 -4.44 -18.48 8.16
C MET A 117 -3.07 -18.82 7.51
N LEU A 118 -2.44 -17.86 6.83
CA LEU A 118 -1.04 -17.95 6.49
C LEU A 118 -0.30 -16.93 7.37
N PRO A 119 0.77 -17.36 8.08
CA PRO A 119 1.46 -16.51 9.06
C PRO A 119 2.13 -15.25 8.45
N GLU A 120 2.06 -15.04 7.13
CA GLU A 120 2.75 -13.95 6.45
C GLU A 120 1.87 -13.04 5.59
N SER A 121 0.60 -13.37 5.32
CA SER A 121 -0.31 -12.52 4.53
C SER A 121 -1.19 -11.65 5.42
N LYS A 122 -0.58 -10.89 6.33
CA LYS A 122 -1.27 -9.77 6.97
C LYS A 122 -1.50 -8.74 5.87
N CYS A 123 -2.73 -8.23 5.70
CA CYS A 123 -2.88 -6.96 5.02
C CYS A 123 -2.02 -5.97 5.80
N PHE A 124 -0.96 -5.48 5.16
CA PHE A 124 0.09 -4.73 5.82
C PHE A 124 -0.41 -3.30 6.12
N ILE A 125 -1.36 -3.18 7.04
CA ILE A 125 -1.35 -2.02 7.91
C ILE A 125 -0.09 -2.19 8.73
N SER A 126 1.05 -1.70 8.23
CA SER A 126 2.18 -1.45 9.10
C SER A 126 1.67 -0.43 10.11
N GLY A 127 1.20 -0.93 11.25
CA GLY A 127 1.06 -0.11 12.43
C GLY A 127 2.45 0.45 12.70
N ARG A 128 2.58 1.79 12.68
CA ARG A 128 3.68 2.55 13.27
C ARG A 128 4.91 1.71 13.64
N GLY A 129 5.82 1.53 12.71
CA GLY A 129 7.09 0.87 12.94
C GLY A 129 7.82 0.75 11.62
N GLY A 130 8.79 1.63 11.39
CA GLY A 130 9.75 1.46 10.31
C GLY A 130 10.42 0.09 10.39
N ALA A 131 11.08 -0.30 9.31
CA ALA A 131 11.91 -1.49 9.20
C ALA A 131 13.14 -1.48 10.14
N GLU A 132 12.97 -1.17 11.42
CA GLU A 132 14.03 -1.09 12.42
C GLU A 132 13.68 -1.76 13.78
N GLU A 133 12.49 -2.36 13.94
CA GLU A 133 12.13 -2.96 15.24
C GLU A 133 11.62 -4.40 15.18
N LEU A 134 12.00 -5.17 14.17
CA LEU A 134 11.89 -6.63 14.20
C LEU A 134 13.20 -7.30 13.78
N LEU A 135 14.01 -7.56 14.81
CA LEU A 135 15.10 -8.53 15.00
C LEU A 135 16.49 -7.89 15.21
N PRO A 136 17.21 -8.20 16.32
CA PRO A 136 17.31 -9.56 16.87
C PRO A 136 17.14 -9.65 18.40
N GLN A 137 16.15 -10.43 18.85
CA GLN A 137 16.18 -11.06 20.19
C GLN A 137 16.31 -12.60 20.08
N ILE A 138 16.66 -13.13 18.91
CA ILE A 138 16.77 -14.58 18.65
C ILE A 138 18.16 -15.05 18.22
N PHE A 139 19.22 -14.31 18.60
CA PHE A 139 20.59 -14.86 18.67
C PHE A 139 21.31 -14.30 19.90
N ASN A 140 20.90 -14.73 21.09
CA ASN A 140 21.80 -14.65 22.24
C ASN A 140 22.57 -15.98 22.33
N TRP A 141 23.80 -15.99 21.80
CA TRP A 141 24.74 -17.11 21.95
C TRP A 141 25.53 -17.06 23.28
N ASP A 142 25.17 -16.19 24.23
CA ASP A 142 25.87 -16.05 25.50
C ASP A 142 24.98 -16.31 26.73
N LEU A 143 24.48 -17.55 26.85
CA LEU A 143 24.22 -18.11 28.17
C LEU A 143 24.94 -19.44 28.31
N GLN A 144 26.18 -19.32 28.79
CA GLN A 144 26.92 -20.36 29.47
C GLN A 144 25.99 -21.07 30.47
N ILE A 145 25.72 -22.35 30.23
CA ILE A 145 25.13 -23.25 31.24
C ILE A 145 26.22 -23.50 32.28
N PRO A 146 26.07 -23.14 33.56
CA PRO A 146 26.89 -23.74 34.60
C PRO A 146 26.39 -25.17 34.86
N VAL A 147 27.37 -26.07 34.89
CA VAL A 147 27.28 -27.49 35.26
C VAL A 147 26.59 -27.75 36.60
#